data_AF-A0A2G8HVM9-F1
#
_entry.id   AF-A0A2G8HVM9-F1
#
_cell.length_a   1.000
_cell.length_b   1.000
_cell.length_c   1.000
_cell.angle_alpha   90.00
_cell.angle_beta   90.00
_cell.angle_gamma   90.00
#
_symmetry.space_group_name_H-M   'P 1'
#
loop_
_entity.id
_entity.type
_entity.pdbx_description
1 polymer ?
#
loop_
_entity_poly.entity_id
_entity_poly.type
_entity_poly.pdbx_seq_one_letter_code
_entity_poly.pdbx_strand_id
1 'polypeptide(L)'
;MAKKKLKSGFQLDGIAPNILLKHVENTAPFLFSGELDTSGDKRAYLEKLKFYKKNLKQLSNINLTEYFHICLAAHWTTAGTFVPTDVDNQIREGLWKHKDIKKHIQRMARLTIESWSWDYAQVTNRKSYNRINDEVMSTHEGTWLSVAIGAYCALIKHQESELAEEVANVILAEIKKEETLLLQLREDRDHINFLRAAPLMAHNFGDLDRVMIQWNMNIEDPFCKKIFKLGHELNDAYDPILVFTGKVNKEFSSKENHRHMSMRQPKSLRKSSDFLIPVGPFMDQWGEDLGKSEKITMDEKAEIVAAFFEGYTRQDQAFGYCRAFGAMMRTFDNGVDVFGPYMPFDVLHEIKNSKFTQIAERTLEDFESDYIKGLDEFICPVTGMKF
;
A
#
# COMPACT_ATOMS: atom_id res chain seq x y z
N MET A 1 16.15 24.17 3.59
CA MET A 1 15.13 24.44 2.55
C MET A 1 14.59 25.85 2.75
N ALA A 2 14.58 26.69 1.71
CA ALA A 2 14.09 28.06 1.82
C ALA A 2 12.55 28.06 1.94
N LYS A 3 12.03 28.66 3.02
CA LYS A 3 10.60 28.88 3.26
C LYS A 3 10.04 29.75 2.12
N LYS A 4 9.26 29.13 1.22
CA LYS A 4 8.57 29.87 0.16
C LYS A 4 7.18 30.26 0.67
N LYS A 5 6.98 31.57 0.86
CA LYS A 5 5.64 32.13 1.11
C LYS A 5 4.90 32.20 -0.23
N LEU A 6 3.73 31.59 -0.31
CA LEU A 6 2.85 31.64 -1.47
C LEU A 6 2.07 32.97 -1.51
N LYS A 7 1.38 33.27 -2.63
CA LYS A 7 0.57 34.50 -2.77
C LYS A 7 -0.59 34.53 -1.78
N SER A 8 -1.10 33.36 -1.39
CA SER A 8 -2.09 33.19 -0.32
C SER A 8 -1.59 33.60 1.07
N GLY A 9 -0.28 33.83 1.24
CA GLY A 9 0.35 34.04 2.52
C GLY A 9 0.74 32.76 3.26
N PHE A 10 0.35 31.58 2.75
CA PHE A 10 0.77 30.28 3.29
C PHE A 10 2.29 30.12 3.18
N GLN A 11 2.92 29.69 4.28
CA GLN A 11 4.34 29.39 4.33
C GLN A 11 4.52 27.88 4.13
N LEU A 12 5.16 27.49 3.04
CA LEU A 12 5.38 26.09 2.73
C LEU A 12 6.55 25.53 3.54
N ASP A 13 6.29 24.53 4.38
CA ASP A 13 7.27 23.80 5.19
C ASP A 13 7.44 22.33 4.72
N GLY A 14 7.32 22.09 3.41
CA GLY A 14 7.41 20.76 2.77
C GLY A 14 7.74 20.83 1.27
N ILE A 15 7.43 19.75 0.53
CA ILE A 15 7.63 19.68 -0.93
C ILE A 15 6.83 20.76 -1.66
N ALA A 16 7.42 21.39 -2.68
CA ALA A 16 6.68 22.36 -3.49
C ALA A 16 5.51 21.67 -4.22
N PRO A 17 4.28 22.22 -4.21
CA PRO A 17 3.11 21.54 -4.79
C PRO A 17 3.28 21.15 -6.25
N ASN A 18 3.97 21.99 -7.05
CA ASN A 18 4.26 21.68 -8.44
C ASN A 18 5.26 20.51 -8.61
N ILE A 19 6.20 20.37 -7.67
CA ILE A 19 7.14 19.23 -7.65
C ILE A 19 6.39 17.97 -7.21
N LEU A 20 5.50 18.07 -6.22
CA LEU A 20 4.64 16.96 -5.80
C LEU A 20 3.80 16.43 -6.96
N LEU A 21 3.14 17.30 -7.74
CA LEU A 21 2.39 16.87 -8.92
C LEU A 21 3.28 16.21 -9.98
N LYS A 22 4.53 16.65 -10.13
CA LYS A 22 5.51 15.98 -10.99
C LYS A 22 5.88 14.60 -10.45
N HIS A 23 5.99 14.43 -9.12
CA HIS A 23 6.21 13.12 -8.51
C HIS A 23 5.02 12.18 -8.78
N VAL A 24 3.78 12.67 -8.64
CA VAL A 24 2.58 11.90 -9.02
C VAL A 24 2.64 11.51 -10.49
N GLU A 25 2.94 12.45 -11.40
CA GLU A 25 3.01 12.18 -12.85
C GLU A 25 4.07 11.13 -13.20
N ASN A 26 5.22 11.14 -12.52
CA ASN A 26 6.28 10.15 -12.74
C ASN A 26 5.97 8.76 -12.19
N THR A 27 5.01 8.68 -11.27
CA THR A 27 4.73 7.48 -10.46
C THR A 27 3.45 6.80 -10.92
N ALA A 28 2.41 7.58 -11.16
CA ALA A 28 1.09 7.18 -11.63
C ALA A 28 0.70 8.03 -12.86
N PRO A 29 1.46 7.96 -13.98
CA PRO A 29 1.14 8.73 -15.18
C PRO A 29 -0.24 8.40 -15.76
N PHE A 30 -0.74 7.18 -15.51
CA PHE A 30 -2.08 6.72 -15.91
C PHE A 30 -3.22 7.59 -15.35
N LEU A 31 -3.02 8.28 -14.22
CA LEU A 31 -3.98 9.28 -13.75
C LEU A 31 -4.17 10.43 -14.75
N PHE A 32 -3.09 10.85 -15.40
CA PHE A 32 -3.10 12.01 -16.29
C PHE A 32 -3.30 11.64 -17.77
N SER A 33 -3.08 10.38 -18.15
CA SER A 33 -3.38 9.87 -19.50
C SER A 33 -4.88 9.72 -19.77
N GLY A 34 -5.70 9.74 -18.72
CA GLY A 34 -7.15 9.53 -18.83
C GLY A 34 -7.57 8.07 -18.71
N GLU A 35 -6.66 7.17 -18.29
CA GLU A 35 -6.96 5.76 -18.04
C GLU A 35 -7.91 5.58 -16.86
N LEU A 36 -7.77 6.41 -15.82
CA LEU A 36 -8.63 6.33 -14.64
C LEU A 36 -9.91 7.15 -14.81
N ASP A 37 -11.03 6.57 -14.40
CA ASP A 37 -12.28 7.31 -14.19
C ASP A 37 -12.19 8.14 -12.91
N THR A 38 -12.26 9.47 -13.05
CA THR A 38 -12.20 10.43 -11.94
C THR A 38 -13.55 11.08 -11.62
N SER A 39 -14.62 10.66 -12.32
CA SER A 39 -15.97 11.21 -12.17
C SER A 39 -16.85 10.48 -11.16
N GLY A 40 -16.48 9.24 -10.80
CA GLY A 40 -17.22 8.42 -9.85
C GLY A 40 -17.29 9.00 -8.43
N ASP A 41 -18.30 8.55 -7.68
CA ASP A 41 -18.43 8.86 -6.26
C ASP A 41 -17.14 8.46 -5.50
N LYS A 42 -16.78 9.23 -4.48
CA LYS A 42 -15.56 9.01 -3.66
C LYS A 42 -14.22 9.08 -4.41
N ARG A 43 -14.20 9.52 -5.69
CA ARG A 43 -12.97 9.67 -6.51
C ARG A 43 -12.55 11.12 -6.73
N ALA A 44 -13.17 12.09 -6.05
CA ALA A 44 -12.89 13.51 -6.19
C ALA A 44 -11.42 13.89 -5.93
N TYR A 45 -10.71 13.10 -5.12
CA TYR A 45 -9.28 13.30 -4.86
C TYR A 45 -8.42 13.12 -6.12
N LEU A 46 -8.79 12.21 -7.04
CA LEU A 46 -8.11 12.02 -8.33
C LEU A 46 -8.33 13.22 -9.24
N GLU A 47 -9.58 13.71 -9.33
CA GLU A 47 -9.89 14.89 -10.13
C GLU A 47 -9.18 16.15 -9.59
N LYS A 48 -9.01 16.27 -8.28
CA LYS A 48 -8.25 17.37 -7.68
C LYS A 48 -6.81 17.42 -8.21
N LEU A 49 -6.13 16.28 -8.30
CA LEU A 49 -4.78 16.21 -8.85
C LEU A 49 -4.75 16.60 -10.34
N LYS A 50 -5.71 16.11 -11.14
CA LYS A 50 -5.87 16.51 -12.55
C LYS A 50 -6.13 18.00 -12.70
N PHE A 51 -7.01 18.57 -11.88
CA PHE A 51 -7.32 19.99 -11.86
C PHE A 51 -6.06 20.82 -11.64
N TYR A 52 -5.26 20.53 -10.60
CA TYR A 52 -4.06 21.30 -10.33
C TYR A 52 -2.95 21.09 -11.36
N LYS A 53 -2.84 19.88 -11.94
CA LYS A 53 -1.89 19.62 -13.03
C LYS A 53 -2.20 20.48 -14.26
N LYS A 54 -3.49 20.66 -14.58
CA LYS A 54 -3.95 21.56 -15.65
C LYS A 54 -3.83 23.04 -15.28
N ASN A 55 -3.97 23.38 -14.00
CA ASN A 55 -4.07 24.75 -13.51
C ASN A 55 -2.92 25.16 -12.56
N LEU A 56 -1.67 24.92 -12.95
CA LEU A 56 -0.49 25.13 -12.07
C LEU A 56 -0.40 26.53 -11.45
N LYS A 57 -0.92 27.58 -12.11
CA LYS A 57 -0.94 28.95 -11.55
C LYS A 57 -1.76 29.05 -10.27
N GLN A 58 -2.80 28.21 -10.11
CA GLN A 58 -3.66 28.18 -8.92
C GLN A 58 -2.93 27.67 -7.68
N LEU A 59 -1.84 26.90 -7.84
CA LEU A 59 -1.01 26.44 -6.73
C LEU A 59 -0.42 27.59 -5.92
N SER A 60 -0.25 28.78 -6.51
CA SER A 60 0.23 29.96 -5.77
C SER A 60 -0.79 30.54 -4.78
N ASN A 61 -2.06 30.12 -4.87
CA ASN A 61 -3.18 30.65 -4.09
C ASN A 61 -3.69 29.66 -3.01
N ILE A 62 -3.11 28.46 -2.90
CA ILE A 62 -3.56 27.46 -1.94
C ILE A 62 -3.21 27.85 -0.50
N ASN A 63 -4.04 27.43 0.45
CA ASN A 63 -3.77 27.56 1.90
C ASN A 63 -3.32 26.21 2.48
N LEU A 64 -3.10 26.15 3.81
CA LEU A 64 -2.65 24.93 4.48
C LEU A 64 -3.62 23.75 4.30
N THR A 65 -4.93 23.98 4.43
CA THR A 65 -5.95 22.93 4.23
C THR A 65 -5.89 22.37 2.82
N GLU A 66 -5.81 23.24 1.82
CA GLU A 66 -5.79 22.81 0.41
C GLU A 66 -4.46 22.11 0.06
N TYR A 67 -3.34 22.58 0.63
CA TYR A 67 -2.06 21.89 0.49
C TYR A 67 -2.09 20.49 1.15
N PHE A 68 -2.68 20.37 2.34
CA PHE A 68 -2.90 19.08 2.99
C PHE A 68 -3.76 18.15 2.13
N HIS A 69 -4.83 18.66 1.51
CA HIS A 69 -5.67 17.89 0.59
C HIS A 69 -4.85 17.39 -0.62
N ILE A 70 -4.06 18.25 -1.25
CA ILE A 70 -3.20 17.83 -2.38
C ILE A 70 -2.21 16.75 -1.92
N CYS A 71 -1.62 16.88 -0.73
CA CYS A 71 -0.71 15.86 -0.19
C CYS A 71 -1.43 14.53 0.04
N LEU A 72 -2.61 14.56 0.67
CA LEU A 72 -3.40 13.36 0.95
C LEU A 72 -3.83 12.67 -0.35
N ALA A 73 -4.32 13.43 -1.33
CA ALA A 73 -4.71 12.90 -2.64
C ALA A 73 -3.52 12.30 -3.41
N ALA A 74 -2.36 12.97 -3.38
CA ALA A 74 -1.13 12.49 -4.01
C ALA A 74 -0.66 11.17 -3.38
N HIS A 75 -0.72 11.10 -2.05
CA HIS A 75 -0.37 9.90 -1.31
C HIS A 75 -1.33 8.76 -1.61
N TRP A 76 -2.65 9.01 -1.56
CA TRP A 76 -3.67 8.00 -1.89
C TRP A 76 -3.50 7.41 -3.29
N THR A 77 -3.23 8.27 -4.27
CA THR A 77 -3.01 7.87 -5.66
C THR A 77 -1.77 7.00 -5.83
N THR A 78 -0.76 7.16 -4.96
CA THR A 78 0.58 6.59 -5.20
C THR A 78 1.05 5.58 -4.15
N ALA A 79 0.37 5.42 -3.01
CA ALA A 79 0.78 4.53 -1.93
C ALA A 79 0.90 3.05 -2.38
N GLY A 80 0.03 2.61 -3.29
CA GLY A 80 0.04 1.26 -3.86
C GLY A 80 1.00 1.05 -5.04
N THR A 81 1.78 2.08 -5.43
CA THR A 81 2.64 2.06 -6.61
C THR A 81 4.10 1.71 -6.27
N PHE A 82 4.96 1.65 -7.29
CA PHE A 82 6.38 1.30 -7.14
C PHE A 82 7.21 2.39 -6.42
N VAL A 83 6.85 3.67 -6.56
CA VAL A 83 7.61 4.81 -6.02
C VAL A 83 6.65 5.83 -5.40
N PRO A 84 6.08 5.57 -4.21
CA PRO A 84 5.09 6.46 -3.61
C PRO A 84 5.64 7.88 -3.39
N THR A 85 4.76 8.87 -3.37
CA THR A 85 5.16 10.26 -3.10
C THR A 85 5.67 10.42 -1.66
N ASP A 86 6.77 11.14 -1.49
CA ASP A 86 7.36 11.42 -0.17
C ASP A 86 6.64 12.58 0.54
N VAL A 87 5.41 12.32 0.99
CA VAL A 87 4.59 13.28 1.76
C VAL A 87 4.08 12.71 3.09
N ASP A 88 4.30 11.43 3.33
CA ASP A 88 4.01 10.67 4.55
C ASP A 88 4.19 11.48 5.84
N ASN A 89 5.42 11.91 6.13
CA ASN A 89 5.75 12.60 7.38
C ASN A 89 5.07 13.98 7.47
N GLN A 90 4.78 14.61 6.32
CA GLN A 90 4.07 15.89 6.28
C GLN A 90 2.60 15.69 6.68
N ILE A 91 1.92 14.67 6.13
CA ILE A 91 0.50 14.42 6.42
C ILE A 91 0.28 13.70 7.77
N ARG A 92 1.25 12.93 8.26
CA ARG A 92 1.20 12.24 9.56
C ARG A 92 1.49 13.17 10.75
N GLU A 93 2.32 14.21 10.55
CA GLU A 93 2.76 15.06 11.66
C GLU A 93 3.08 16.51 11.26
N GLY A 94 3.90 16.71 10.23
CA GLY A 94 4.48 18.02 9.92
C GLY A 94 3.45 19.14 9.75
N LEU A 95 2.39 18.88 8.97
CA LEU A 95 1.34 19.86 8.70
C LEU A 95 0.42 20.09 9.90
N TRP A 96 0.25 19.10 10.76
CA TRP A 96 -0.48 19.24 12.02
C TRP A 96 0.28 20.07 13.06
N LYS A 97 1.61 20.18 12.94
CA LYS A 97 2.44 21.05 13.78
C LYS A 97 2.67 22.43 13.17
N HIS A 98 2.07 22.73 12.03
CA HIS A 98 2.25 24.01 11.35
C HIS A 98 1.75 25.19 12.20
N LYS A 99 2.44 26.33 12.15
CA LYS A 99 2.13 27.52 12.98
C LYS A 99 0.69 28.04 12.83
N ASP A 100 0.10 27.87 11.64
CA ASP A 100 -1.26 28.32 11.32
C ASP A 100 -2.32 27.22 11.58
N ILE A 101 -1.96 26.08 12.17
CA ILE A 101 -2.84 24.91 12.29
C ILE A 101 -4.19 25.23 12.94
N LYS A 102 -4.24 26.12 13.95
CA LYS A 102 -5.49 26.50 14.63
C LYS A 102 -6.60 26.97 13.68
N LYS A 103 -6.26 27.56 12.53
CA LYS A 103 -7.25 28.03 11.53
C LYS A 103 -7.73 26.93 10.58
N HIS A 104 -7.09 25.77 10.61
CA HIS A 104 -7.21 24.72 9.60
C HIS A 104 -7.50 23.34 10.17
N ILE A 105 -7.24 23.12 11.46
CA ILE A 105 -7.27 21.80 12.10
C ILE A 105 -8.60 21.07 11.91
N GLN A 106 -9.72 21.75 12.12
CA GLN A 106 -11.04 21.14 11.96
C GLN A 106 -11.28 20.70 10.51
N ARG A 107 -10.95 21.55 9.52
CA ARG A 107 -11.12 21.23 8.10
C ARG A 107 -10.20 20.09 7.65
N MET A 108 -8.96 20.06 8.14
CA MET A 108 -8.02 18.98 7.85
C MET A 108 -8.49 17.66 8.48
N ALA A 109 -8.97 17.68 9.73
CA ALA A 109 -9.47 16.49 10.41
C ALA A 109 -10.73 15.93 9.74
N ARG A 110 -11.67 16.80 9.34
CA ARG A 110 -12.85 16.41 8.56
C ARG A 110 -12.46 15.75 7.23
N LEU A 111 -11.47 16.31 6.55
CA LEU A 111 -10.93 15.70 5.32
C LEU A 111 -10.27 14.34 5.59
N THR A 112 -9.57 14.17 6.71
CA THR A 112 -9.01 12.87 7.11
C THR A 112 -10.12 11.84 7.34
N ILE A 113 -11.20 12.20 8.02
CA ILE A 113 -12.39 11.34 8.19
C ILE A 113 -13.00 11.00 6.82
N GLU A 114 -13.22 12.01 5.97
CA GLU A 114 -13.78 11.82 4.62
C GLU A 114 -12.94 10.86 3.77
N SER A 115 -11.61 11.00 3.83
CA SER A 115 -10.68 10.19 3.03
C SER A 115 -10.71 8.70 3.33
N TRP A 116 -11.24 8.31 4.49
CA TRP A 116 -11.50 6.92 4.84
C TRP A 116 -12.40 6.24 3.80
N SER A 117 -13.33 7.01 3.21
CA SER A 117 -14.30 6.51 2.25
C SER A 117 -13.86 6.60 0.79
N TRP A 118 -12.65 7.13 0.52
CA TRP A 118 -12.20 7.35 -0.86
C TRP A 118 -11.98 6.04 -1.61
N ASP A 119 -12.49 5.98 -2.83
CA ASP A 119 -12.33 4.81 -3.68
C ASP A 119 -10.92 4.80 -4.30
N TYR A 120 -10.10 3.86 -3.83
CA TYR A 120 -8.74 3.63 -4.32
C TYR A 120 -8.65 2.41 -5.24
N ALA A 121 -9.78 1.84 -5.69
CA ALA A 121 -9.79 0.58 -6.42
C ALA A 121 -8.96 0.62 -7.71
N GLN A 122 -8.90 1.76 -8.38
CA GLN A 122 -8.15 1.95 -9.63
C GLN A 122 -6.65 2.24 -9.43
N VAL A 123 -6.17 2.41 -8.19
CA VAL A 123 -4.79 2.84 -7.89
C VAL A 123 -4.01 1.86 -7.02
N THR A 124 -4.57 0.67 -6.75
CA THR A 124 -3.86 -0.41 -6.05
C THR A 124 -4.40 -1.79 -6.41
N ASN A 125 -3.49 -2.76 -6.53
CA ASN A 125 -3.82 -4.18 -6.61
C ASN A 125 -3.46 -4.94 -5.31
N ARG A 126 -2.98 -4.23 -4.28
CA ARG A 126 -2.64 -4.81 -2.98
C ARG A 126 -3.88 -4.90 -2.10
N LYS A 127 -4.76 -5.86 -2.43
CA LYS A 127 -6.07 -6.01 -1.79
C LYS A 127 -6.35 -7.45 -1.38
N SER A 128 -7.13 -7.58 -0.33
CA SER A 128 -7.82 -8.79 0.09
C SER A 128 -9.31 -8.47 0.18
N TYR A 129 -10.16 -9.35 -0.34
CA TYR A 129 -11.60 -9.10 -0.45
C TYR A 129 -12.37 -9.87 0.61
N ASN A 130 -13.41 -9.27 1.16
CA ASN A 130 -14.46 -10.02 1.82
C ASN A 130 -15.35 -10.68 0.76
N ARG A 131 -15.76 -11.93 0.98
CA ARG A 131 -16.62 -12.68 0.04
C ARG A 131 -18.11 -12.37 0.20
N ILE A 132 -18.51 -11.83 1.36
CA ILE A 132 -19.92 -11.66 1.75
C ILE A 132 -20.42 -10.25 1.44
N ASN A 133 -19.56 -9.26 1.63
CA ASN A 133 -19.82 -7.87 1.32
C ASN A 133 -18.60 -7.37 0.52
N ASP A 134 -18.76 -6.38 -0.37
CA ASP A 134 -17.67 -5.87 -1.22
C ASP A 134 -16.58 -5.10 -0.41
N GLU A 135 -16.43 -5.38 0.89
CA GLU A 135 -15.39 -4.80 1.72
C GLU A 135 -14.01 -5.30 1.31
N VAL A 136 -13.06 -4.40 1.39
CA VAL A 136 -11.67 -4.63 1.01
C VAL A 136 -10.76 -4.23 2.16
N MET A 137 -9.75 -5.05 2.38
CA MET A 137 -8.55 -4.69 3.13
C MET A 137 -7.43 -4.43 2.13
N SER A 138 -6.71 -3.32 2.27
CA SER A 138 -5.56 -2.97 1.45
C SER A 138 -4.46 -2.32 2.29
N THR A 139 -3.36 -1.92 1.66
CA THR A 139 -2.33 -1.09 2.33
C THR A 139 -2.76 0.37 2.52
N HIS A 140 -3.84 0.82 1.88
CA HIS A 140 -4.33 2.20 1.97
C HIS A 140 -4.90 2.49 3.36
N GLU A 141 -5.50 1.50 4.01
CA GLU A 141 -5.98 1.60 5.39
C GLU A 141 -4.84 1.94 6.37
N GLY A 142 -3.66 1.33 6.22
CA GLY A 142 -2.49 1.68 7.03
C GLY A 142 -2.03 3.11 6.85
N THR A 143 -1.99 3.53 5.58
CA THR A 143 -1.74 4.91 5.22
C THR A 143 -2.76 5.84 5.87
N TRP A 144 -4.05 5.52 5.81
CA TRP A 144 -5.12 6.29 6.41
C TRP A 144 -5.01 6.35 7.94
N LEU A 145 -4.89 5.20 8.61
CA LEU A 145 -4.77 5.05 10.06
C LEU A 145 -3.62 5.91 10.59
N SER A 146 -2.49 5.92 9.89
CA SER A 146 -1.33 6.73 10.23
C SER A 146 -1.60 8.24 10.15
N VAL A 147 -2.45 8.70 9.23
CA VAL A 147 -2.88 10.11 9.14
C VAL A 147 -3.95 10.42 10.19
N ALA A 148 -4.91 9.52 10.38
CA ALA A 148 -6.01 9.65 11.33
C ALA A 148 -5.50 9.75 12.76
N ILE A 149 -4.55 8.90 13.17
CA ILE A 149 -3.98 8.99 14.52
C ILE A 149 -3.16 10.28 14.73
N GLY A 150 -2.51 10.78 13.67
CA GLY A 150 -1.87 12.09 13.69
C GLY A 150 -2.86 13.24 13.86
N ALA A 151 -4.02 13.16 13.18
CA ALA A 151 -5.12 14.10 13.35
C ALA A 151 -5.68 14.06 14.78
N TYR A 152 -5.93 12.87 15.34
CA TYR A 152 -6.36 12.69 16.72
C TYR A 152 -5.40 13.37 17.70
N CYS A 153 -4.10 13.08 17.61
CA CYS A 153 -3.09 13.67 18.49
C CYS A 153 -3.07 15.21 18.40
N ALA A 154 -3.19 15.75 17.18
CA ALA A 154 -3.26 17.19 16.96
C ALA A 154 -4.52 17.80 17.61
N LEU A 155 -5.67 17.17 17.45
CA LEU A 155 -6.94 17.65 18.01
C LEU A 155 -6.91 17.65 19.55
N ILE A 156 -6.42 16.56 20.17
CA ILE A 156 -6.25 16.48 21.63
C ILE A 156 -5.33 17.60 22.13
N LYS A 157 -4.18 17.81 21.48
CA LYS A 157 -3.24 18.88 21.83
C LYS A 157 -3.88 20.28 21.74
N HIS A 158 -4.83 20.46 20.83
CA HIS A 158 -5.53 21.72 20.61
C HIS A 158 -6.89 21.82 21.32
N GLN A 159 -7.23 20.85 22.17
CA GLN A 159 -8.48 20.81 22.96
C GLN A 159 -9.76 20.75 22.09
N GLU A 160 -9.67 20.16 20.90
CA GLU A 160 -10.79 19.93 19.98
C GLU A 160 -11.43 18.56 20.27
N SER A 161 -11.93 18.36 21.50
CA SER A 161 -12.28 17.03 22.03
C SER A 161 -13.38 16.31 21.25
N GLU A 162 -14.45 17.00 20.85
CA GLU A 162 -15.57 16.39 20.10
C GLU A 162 -15.07 15.81 18.75
N LEU A 163 -14.30 16.59 18.00
CA LEU A 163 -13.76 16.14 16.72
C LEU A 163 -12.68 15.07 16.90
N ALA A 164 -11.93 15.11 18.01
CA ALA A 164 -10.97 14.04 18.35
C ALA A 164 -11.71 12.71 18.58
N GLU A 165 -12.85 12.74 19.29
CA GLU A 165 -13.68 11.56 19.51
C GLU A 165 -14.25 11.02 18.19
N GLU A 166 -14.68 11.89 17.27
CA GLU A 166 -15.11 11.46 15.93
C GLU A 166 -13.99 10.77 15.14
N VAL A 167 -12.75 11.29 15.19
CA VAL A 167 -11.59 10.65 14.57
C VAL A 167 -11.30 9.30 15.24
N ALA A 168 -11.35 9.24 16.57
CA ALA A 168 -11.16 8.00 17.31
C ALA A 168 -12.20 6.94 16.91
N ASN A 169 -13.47 7.33 16.76
CA ASN A 169 -14.55 6.43 16.39
C ASN A 169 -14.33 5.80 15.01
N VAL A 170 -13.88 6.56 14.01
CA VAL A 170 -13.58 5.98 12.69
C VAL A 170 -12.35 5.08 12.72
N ILE A 171 -11.32 5.40 13.52
CA ILE A 171 -10.16 4.50 13.73
C ILE A 171 -10.62 3.17 14.31
N LEU A 172 -11.47 3.19 15.34
CA LEU A 172 -12.01 1.98 15.95
C LEU A 172 -12.88 1.18 14.98
N ALA A 173 -13.66 1.86 14.14
CA ALA A 173 -14.48 1.21 13.12
C ALA A 173 -13.62 0.49 12.07
N GLU A 174 -12.54 1.10 11.61
CA GLU A 174 -11.61 0.48 10.66
C GLU A 174 -10.92 -0.76 11.26
N ILE A 175 -10.42 -0.66 12.49
CA ILE A 175 -9.82 -1.81 13.18
C ILE A 175 -10.83 -2.96 13.30
N LYS A 176 -12.10 -2.64 13.61
CA LYS A 176 -13.16 -3.65 13.72
C LYS A 176 -13.52 -4.26 12.36
N LYS A 177 -13.49 -3.48 11.28
CA LYS A 177 -13.67 -3.96 9.90
C LYS A 177 -12.58 -4.98 9.55
N GLU A 178 -11.32 -4.64 9.78
CA GLU A 178 -10.18 -5.53 9.53
C GLU A 178 -10.27 -6.83 10.35
N GLU A 179 -10.61 -6.75 11.64
CA GLU A 179 -10.82 -7.92 12.49
C GLU A 179 -11.95 -8.82 11.97
N THR A 180 -13.09 -8.23 11.64
CA THR A 180 -14.27 -8.97 11.15
C THR A 180 -13.96 -9.71 9.85
N LEU A 181 -13.22 -9.05 8.94
CA LEU A 181 -12.77 -9.66 7.69
C LEU A 181 -11.87 -10.87 7.96
N LEU A 182 -10.90 -10.76 8.89
CA LEU A 182 -9.99 -11.87 9.22
C LEU A 182 -10.72 -13.06 9.87
N LEU A 183 -11.69 -12.78 10.75
CA LEU A 183 -12.54 -13.81 11.33
C LEU A 183 -13.32 -14.54 10.24
N GLN A 184 -13.94 -13.80 9.32
CA GLN A 184 -14.70 -14.36 8.22
C GLN A 184 -13.84 -15.26 7.32
N LEU A 185 -12.66 -14.79 6.90
CA LEU A 185 -11.75 -15.57 6.06
C LEU A 185 -11.31 -16.88 6.72
N ARG A 186 -11.16 -16.86 8.05
CA ARG A 186 -10.86 -18.06 8.82
C ARG A 186 -12.04 -19.01 8.91
N GLU A 187 -13.23 -18.50 9.22
CA GLU A 187 -14.47 -19.29 9.28
C GLU A 187 -14.77 -19.97 7.93
N ASP A 188 -14.56 -19.25 6.83
CA ASP A 188 -14.75 -19.75 5.46
C ASP A 188 -13.66 -20.71 4.99
N ARG A 189 -12.58 -20.90 5.77
CA ARG A 189 -11.38 -21.64 5.36
C ARG A 189 -10.82 -21.12 4.02
N ASP A 190 -10.80 -19.79 3.85
CA ASP A 190 -10.20 -19.14 2.68
C ASP A 190 -8.70 -18.87 2.92
N HIS A 191 -7.90 -19.94 2.92
CA HIS A 191 -6.47 -19.89 3.24
C HIS A 191 -5.71 -18.87 2.41
N ILE A 192 -5.92 -18.86 1.09
CA ILE A 192 -5.15 -18.02 0.18
C ILE A 192 -5.45 -16.54 0.41
N ASN A 193 -6.73 -16.20 0.58
CA ASN A 193 -7.11 -14.82 0.86
C ASN A 193 -6.67 -14.40 2.27
N PHE A 194 -6.71 -15.30 3.26
CA PHE A 194 -6.16 -15.03 4.59
C PHE A 194 -4.65 -14.75 4.56
N LEU A 195 -3.89 -15.53 3.78
CA LEU A 195 -2.46 -15.32 3.58
C LEU A 195 -2.14 -14.01 2.85
N ARG A 196 -3.04 -13.53 1.96
CA ARG A 196 -2.98 -12.20 1.35
C ARG A 196 -3.34 -11.09 2.33
N ALA A 197 -4.32 -11.30 3.20
CA ALA A 197 -4.75 -10.33 4.21
C ALA A 197 -3.67 -10.12 5.29
N ALA A 198 -2.94 -11.17 5.67
CA ALA A 198 -1.96 -11.12 6.74
C ALA A 198 -0.89 -10.01 6.61
N PRO A 199 -0.17 -9.87 5.48
CA PRO A 199 0.77 -8.77 5.29
C PRO A 199 0.10 -7.39 5.21
N LEU A 200 -1.16 -7.31 4.76
CA LEU A 200 -1.92 -6.05 4.69
C LEU A 200 -2.25 -5.54 6.09
N MET A 201 -2.87 -6.37 6.94
CA MET A 201 -3.15 -6.01 8.34
C MET A 201 -1.86 -5.65 9.08
N ALA A 202 -0.81 -6.47 8.93
CA ALA A 202 0.47 -6.21 9.60
C ALA A 202 1.08 -4.87 9.17
N HIS A 203 0.97 -4.53 7.88
CA HIS A 203 1.34 -3.21 7.39
C HIS A 203 0.47 -2.12 8.03
N ASN A 204 -0.84 -2.32 8.10
CA ASN A 204 -1.77 -1.29 8.53
C ASN A 204 -1.60 -0.92 10.01
N PHE A 205 -1.56 -1.92 10.88
CA PHE A 205 -1.32 -1.69 12.30
C PHE A 205 0.13 -1.32 12.61
N GLY A 206 1.10 -1.78 11.81
CA GLY A 206 2.47 -1.31 11.90
C GLY A 206 2.62 0.19 11.60
N ASP A 207 1.88 0.69 10.59
CA ASP A 207 1.85 2.10 10.23
C ASP A 207 1.15 2.96 11.30
N LEU A 208 0.08 2.43 11.91
CA LEU A 208 -0.58 3.02 13.07
C LEU A 208 0.39 3.14 14.26
N ASP A 209 1.00 2.03 14.68
CA ASP A 209 1.95 1.96 15.79
C ASP A 209 3.11 2.95 15.61
N ARG A 210 3.67 3.02 14.39
CA ARG A 210 4.78 3.93 14.08
C ARG A 210 4.40 5.38 14.35
N VAL A 211 3.20 5.82 13.99
CA VAL A 211 2.78 7.22 14.20
C VAL A 211 2.39 7.47 15.65
N MET A 212 1.81 6.49 16.34
CA MET A 212 1.57 6.58 17.79
C MET A 212 2.89 6.84 18.54
N ILE A 213 3.95 6.12 18.17
CA ILE A 213 5.31 6.33 18.70
C ILE A 213 5.86 7.71 18.29
N GLN A 214 5.73 8.10 17.02
CA GLN A 214 6.17 9.40 16.52
C GLN A 214 5.57 10.57 17.31
N TRP A 215 4.29 10.48 17.67
CA TRP A 215 3.60 11.48 18.48
C TRP A 215 3.81 11.34 19.99
N ASN A 216 4.55 10.33 20.44
CA ASN A 216 4.77 10.00 21.85
C ASN A 216 3.46 9.87 22.63
N MET A 217 2.50 9.11 22.08
CA MET A 217 1.23 8.86 22.75
C MET A 217 1.47 8.19 24.11
N ASN A 218 0.71 8.62 25.12
CA ASN A 218 0.77 8.01 26.45
C ASN A 218 0.19 6.60 26.38
N ILE A 219 1.00 5.57 26.62
CA ILE A 219 0.52 4.17 26.64
C ILE A 219 -0.47 3.90 27.77
N GLU A 220 -0.55 4.78 28.79
CA GLU A 220 -1.54 4.65 29.86
C GLU A 220 -2.93 5.19 29.47
N ASP A 221 -3.02 5.96 28.39
CA ASP A 221 -4.29 6.49 27.88
C ASP A 221 -5.22 5.35 27.41
N PRO A 222 -6.51 5.34 27.82
CA PRO A 222 -7.43 4.25 27.47
C PRO A 222 -7.59 4.03 25.97
N PHE A 223 -7.60 5.09 25.16
CA PHE A 223 -7.72 4.97 23.71
C PHE A 223 -6.42 4.42 23.10
N CYS A 224 -5.26 4.91 23.54
CA CYS A 224 -3.96 4.38 23.15
C CYS A 224 -3.83 2.88 23.46
N LYS A 225 -4.14 2.46 24.70
CA LYS A 225 -4.14 1.03 25.10
C LYS A 225 -5.01 0.18 24.21
N LYS A 226 -6.15 0.72 23.79
CA LYS A 226 -7.10 -0.01 22.97
C LYS A 226 -6.54 -0.33 21.59
N ILE A 227 -5.76 0.56 20.97
CA ILE A 227 -5.38 0.40 19.55
C ILE A 227 -3.89 0.11 19.31
N PHE A 228 -3.05 0.13 20.34
CA PHE A 228 -1.62 -0.08 20.19
C PHE A 228 -1.26 -1.56 20.02
N LYS A 229 -0.37 -1.86 19.08
CA LYS A 229 0.28 -3.17 18.90
C LYS A 229 -0.67 -4.35 18.65
N LEU A 230 -1.80 -4.11 17.98
CA LEU A 230 -2.84 -5.13 17.75
C LEU A 230 -2.37 -6.37 16.96
N GLY A 231 -1.37 -6.23 16.08
CA GLY A 231 -0.75 -7.37 15.38
C GLY A 231 0.34 -8.11 16.17
N HIS A 232 0.68 -7.65 17.38
CA HIS A 232 1.87 -8.09 18.12
C HIS A 232 1.54 -8.66 19.51
N GLU A 233 0.63 -8.00 20.22
CA GLU A 233 0.29 -8.26 21.64
C GLU A 233 -1.22 -8.50 21.77
N LEU A 234 -1.61 -9.41 22.67
CA LEU A 234 -3.02 -9.66 22.96
C LEU A 234 -3.66 -8.40 23.56
N ASN A 235 -4.90 -8.15 23.16
CA ASN A 235 -5.65 -6.98 23.59
C ASN A 235 -7.08 -7.40 23.93
N ASP A 236 -7.54 -7.13 25.16
CA ASP A 236 -8.86 -7.55 25.63
C ASP A 236 -10.03 -6.94 24.85
N ALA A 237 -9.79 -5.88 24.07
CA ALA A 237 -10.81 -5.25 23.24
C ALA A 237 -11.04 -5.95 21.90
N TYR A 238 -10.17 -6.88 21.51
CA TYR A 238 -10.17 -7.50 20.18
C TYR A 238 -9.94 -9.01 20.26
N ASP A 239 -10.40 -9.73 19.25
CA ASP A 239 -10.19 -11.15 19.09
C ASP A 239 -8.69 -11.46 18.88
N PRO A 240 -8.17 -12.54 19.48
CA PRO A 240 -6.79 -12.99 19.26
C PRO A 240 -6.40 -13.24 17.79
N ILE A 241 -7.36 -13.27 16.86
CA ILE A 241 -7.15 -13.33 15.41
C ILE A 241 -6.17 -12.28 14.90
N LEU A 242 -6.15 -11.06 15.46
CA LEU A 242 -5.24 -10.00 15.01
C LEU A 242 -3.78 -10.40 15.29
N VAL A 243 -3.51 -10.90 16.49
CA VAL A 243 -2.17 -11.40 16.87
C VAL A 243 -1.82 -12.67 16.09
N PHE A 244 -2.76 -13.60 15.95
CA PHE A 244 -2.58 -14.81 15.13
C PHE A 244 -2.15 -14.46 13.71
N THR A 245 -2.90 -13.56 13.05
CA THR A 245 -2.63 -13.07 11.70
C THR A 245 -1.27 -12.38 11.60
N GLY A 246 -0.89 -11.61 12.62
CA GLY A 246 0.45 -11.01 12.69
C GLY A 246 1.57 -12.05 12.73
N LYS A 247 1.37 -13.18 13.42
CA LYS A 247 2.32 -14.30 13.42
C LYS A 247 2.30 -15.07 12.10
N VAL A 248 1.14 -15.24 11.47
CA VAL A 248 1.03 -15.81 10.11
C VAL A 248 1.83 -14.96 9.12
N ASN A 249 1.68 -13.63 9.12
CA ASN A 249 2.51 -12.76 8.28
C ASN A 249 4.00 -13.00 8.55
N LYS A 250 4.42 -13.05 9.82
CA LYS A 250 5.83 -13.28 10.17
C LYS A 250 6.37 -14.59 9.59
N GLU A 251 5.59 -15.66 9.66
CA GLU A 251 6.00 -17.00 9.21
C GLU A 251 6.00 -17.12 7.67
N PHE A 252 4.93 -16.68 7.02
CA PHE A 252 4.67 -17.00 5.62
C PHE A 252 5.03 -15.88 4.64
N SER A 253 4.85 -14.61 5.03
CA SER A 253 4.82 -13.50 4.06
C SER A 253 5.80 -12.36 4.38
N SER A 254 6.36 -12.28 5.58
CA SER A 254 7.18 -11.14 6.00
C SER A 254 8.52 -11.03 5.27
N LYS A 255 8.99 -12.15 4.71
CA LYS A 255 10.20 -12.23 3.89
C LYS A 255 9.93 -11.90 2.42
N GLU A 256 8.66 -11.79 2.02
CA GLU A 256 8.32 -11.18 0.74
C GLU A 256 8.68 -9.69 0.78
N ASN A 257 9.28 -9.20 -0.30
CA ASN A 257 9.76 -7.83 -0.38
C ASN A 257 8.61 -6.82 -0.52
N HIS A 258 7.91 -6.45 0.56
CA HIS A 258 6.78 -5.50 0.50
C HIS A 258 7.10 -4.12 -0.11
N ARG A 259 8.38 -3.74 -0.19
CA ARG A 259 8.83 -2.46 -0.78
C ARG A 259 9.15 -2.55 -2.27
N HIS A 260 9.28 -3.76 -2.80
CA HIS A 260 9.52 -4.08 -4.21
C HIS A 260 10.56 -3.18 -4.90
N MET A 261 11.71 -3.00 -4.26
CA MET A 261 12.74 -2.03 -4.70
C MET A 261 13.27 -2.31 -6.12
N SER A 262 13.41 -3.58 -6.52
CA SER A 262 13.84 -3.95 -7.89
C SER A 262 12.81 -3.54 -8.93
N MET A 263 11.52 -3.65 -8.60
CA MET A 263 10.41 -3.27 -9.49
C MET A 263 10.31 -1.75 -9.72
N ARG A 264 11.14 -0.95 -9.05
CA ARG A 264 11.25 0.48 -9.32
C ARG A 264 12.02 0.78 -10.60
N GLN A 265 12.90 -0.13 -11.05
CA GLN A 265 13.73 0.10 -12.23
C GLN A 265 12.90 0.09 -13.53
N PRO A 266 12.06 -0.93 -13.80
CA PRO A 266 11.31 -0.98 -15.05
C PRO A 266 10.25 0.11 -15.09
N LYS A 267 10.51 1.19 -15.83
CA LYS A 267 9.58 2.33 -15.95
C LYS A 267 8.31 1.94 -16.68
N SER A 268 8.37 0.90 -17.51
CA SER A 268 7.22 0.32 -18.21
C SER A 268 6.09 -0.11 -17.27
N LEU A 269 6.41 -0.60 -16.07
CA LEU A 269 5.44 -0.96 -15.04
C LEU A 269 4.58 0.22 -14.54
N ARG A 270 5.00 1.46 -14.80
CA ARG A 270 4.25 2.66 -14.40
C ARG A 270 3.30 3.15 -15.48
N LYS A 271 3.36 2.60 -16.70
CA LYS A 271 2.60 3.10 -17.86
C LYS A 271 1.08 3.01 -17.69
N SER A 272 0.61 2.02 -16.93
CA SER A 272 -0.80 1.67 -16.81
C SER A 272 -1.11 1.19 -15.40
N SER A 273 -2.34 1.43 -14.93
CA SER A 273 -2.81 0.89 -13.64
C SER A 273 -2.92 -0.63 -13.66
N ASP A 274 -3.02 -1.25 -14.84
CA ASP A 274 -3.07 -2.72 -14.99
C ASP A 274 -1.82 -3.42 -14.44
N PHE A 275 -0.68 -2.71 -14.37
CA PHE A 275 0.60 -3.27 -13.94
C PHE A 275 0.91 -3.06 -12.46
N LEU A 276 -0.04 -2.53 -11.68
CA LEU A 276 0.13 -2.37 -10.25
C LEU A 276 0.38 -3.72 -9.57
N ILE A 277 1.38 -3.75 -8.70
CA ILE A 277 1.85 -4.99 -8.07
C ILE A 277 0.82 -5.53 -7.05
N PRO A 278 0.45 -6.82 -7.11
CA PRO A 278 -0.45 -7.43 -6.15
C PRO A 278 0.27 -7.81 -4.85
N VAL A 279 -0.46 -8.46 -3.94
CA VAL A 279 0.12 -9.01 -2.70
C VAL A 279 0.88 -10.31 -3.01
N GLY A 280 2.17 -10.34 -2.66
CA GLY A 280 2.99 -11.56 -2.74
C GLY A 280 2.60 -12.60 -1.69
N PRO A 281 2.93 -13.88 -1.91
CA PRO A 281 3.67 -14.43 -3.05
C PRO A 281 2.81 -14.78 -4.27
N PHE A 282 1.49 -14.59 -4.22
CA PHE A 282 0.56 -15.08 -5.25
C PHE A 282 0.47 -14.15 -6.47
N MET A 283 1.55 -14.09 -7.26
CA MET A 283 1.71 -13.13 -8.37
C MET A 283 1.52 -13.74 -9.77
N ASP A 284 1.00 -14.96 -9.89
CA ASP A 284 0.83 -15.64 -11.18
C ASP A 284 -0.01 -14.82 -12.17
N GLN A 285 -1.21 -14.35 -11.77
CA GLN A 285 -2.07 -13.56 -12.65
C GLN A 285 -1.35 -12.30 -13.16
N TRP A 286 -0.66 -11.60 -12.28
CA TRP A 286 0.10 -10.40 -12.64
C TRP A 286 1.23 -10.71 -13.64
N GLY A 287 1.94 -11.84 -13.46
CA GLY A 287 2.93 -12.30 -14.42
C GLY A 287 2.34 -12.60 -15.80
N GLU A 288 1.18 -13.26 -15.83
CA GLU A 288 0.46 -13.54 -17.08
C GLU A 288 -0.02 -12.26 -17.78
N ASP A 289 -0.56 -11.30 -17.01
CA ASP A 289 -1.01 -10.00 -17.53
C ASP A 289 0.16 -9.21 -18.14
N LEU A 290 1.32 -9.20 -17.48
CA LEU A 290 2.55 -8.60 -18.01
C LEU A 290 3.02 -9.29 -19.29
N GLY A 291 2.95 -10.62 -19.34
CA GLY A 291 3.33 -11.42 -20.50
C GLY A 291 2.45 -11.16 -21.72
N LYS A 292 1.12 -11.11 -21.52
CA LYS A 292 0.12 -10.88 -22.58
C LYS A 292 0.00 -9.43 -23.01
N SER A 293 0.43 -8.47 -22.18
CA SER A 293 0.19 -7.06 -22.48
C SER A 293 0.91 -6.59 -23.75
N GLU A 294 0.17 -5.87 -24.59
CA GLU A 294 0.70 -5.14 -25.74
C GLU A 294 1.22 -3.74 -25.37
N LYS A 295 0.95 -3.25 -24.15
CA LYS A 295 1.42 -1.93 -23.68
C LYS A 295 2.90 -1.94 -23.27
N ILE A 296 3.53 -3.13 -23.21
CA ILE A 296 4.92 -3.36 -22.82
C ILE A 296 5.66 -4.01 -24.00
N THR A 297 6.75 -3.41 -24.45
CA THR A 297 7.56 -3.97 -25.55
C THR A 297 8.38 -5.18 -25.09
N MET A 298 8.95 -5.94 -26.02
CA MET A 298 9.83 -7.07 -25.67
C MET A 298 11.07 -6.65 -24.89
N ASP A 299 11.70 -5.52 -25.22
CA ASP A 299 12.80 -4.94 -24.45
C ASP A 299 12.40 -4.61 -23.01
N GLU A 300 11.22 -4.02 -22.83
CA GLU A 300 10.70 -3.66 -21.51
C GLU A 300 10.30 -4.90 -20.70
N LYS A 301 9.79 -5.95 -21.37
CA LYS A 301 9.54 -7.25 -20.76
C LYS A 301 10.84 -7.91 -20.30
N ALA A 302 11.92 -7.79 -21.08
CA ALA A 302 13.24 -8.26 -20.69
C ALA A 302 13.76 -7.51 -19.44
N GLU A 303 13.57 -6.19 -19.37
CA GLU A 303 13.90 -5.37 -18.19
C GLU A 303 13.13 -5.83 -16.94
N ILE A 304 11.84 -6.14 -17.08
CA ILE A 304 11.01 -6.69 -15.99
C ILE A 304 11.52 -8.06 -15.53
N VAL A 305 11.84 -8.96 -16.46
CA VAL A 305 12.40 -10.29 -16.14
C VAL A 305 13.72 -10.16 -15.38
N ALA A 306 14.62 -9.28 -15.82
CA ALA A 306 15.87 -9.00 -15.12
C ALA A 306 15.60 -8.46 -13.71
N ALA A 307 14.61 -7.57 -13.54
CA ALA A 307 14.24 -7.01 -12.25
C ALA A 307 13.61 -8.06 -11.30
N PHE A 308 12.87 -9.05 -11.82
CA PHE A 308 12.38 -10.18 -11.03
C PHE A 308 13.54 -10.99 -10.47
N PHE A 309 14.50 -11.33 -11.33
CA PHE A 309 15.68 -12.10 -10.94
C PHE A 309 16.54 -11.33 -9.92
N GLU A 310 16.83 -10.05 -10.17
CA GLU A 310 17.53 -9.16 -9.22
C GLU A 310 16.78 -9.04 -7.88
N GLY A 311 15.45 -8.97 -7.94
CA GLY A 311 14.60 -8.91 -6.75
C GLY A 311 14.73 -10.17 -5.89
N TYR A 312 14.74 -11.34 -6.52
CA TYR A 312 14.91 -12.64 -5.87
C TYR A 312 16.31 -12.82 -5.30
N THR A 313 17.36 -12.44 -6.02
CA THR A 313 18.75 -12.60 -5.54
C THR A 313 19.09 -11.70 -4.35
N ARG A 314 18.33 -10.62 -4.14
CA ARG A 314 18.52 -9.69 -3.02
C ARG A 314 17.77 -10.05 -1.76
N GLN A 315 16.75 -10.90 -1.83
CA GLN A 315 15.92 -11.23 -0.67
C GLN A 315 15.62 -12.71 -0.60
N ASP A 316 15.94 -13.29 0.55
CA ASP A 316 15.58 -14.66 0.87
C ASP A 316 14.06 -14.82 0.78
N GLN A 317 13.60 -15.75 -0.04
CA GLN A 317 12.19 -16.14 -0.15
C GLN A 317 11.25 -15.07 -0.77
N ALA A 318 11.74 -14.21 -1.68
CA ALA A 318 10.87 -13.38 -2.53
C ALA A 318 10.24 -14.21 -3.67
N PHE A 319 9.42 -15.21 -3.31
CA PHE A 319 8.84 -16.17 -4.23
C PHE A 319 7.82 -15.56 -5.18
N GLY A 320 7.20 -14.43 -4.80
CA GLY A 320 6.31 -13.69 -5.70
C GLY A 320 6.94 -13.37 -7.05
N TYR A 321 8.23 -13.04 -7.09
CA TYR A 321 8.92 -12.77 -8.36
C TYR A 321 9.12 -14.04 -9.19
N CYS A 322 9.38 -15.19 -8.56
CA CYS A 322 9.45 -16.47 -9.27
C CYS A 322 8.08 -16.82 -9.86
N ARG A 323 6.99 -16.59 -9.11
CA ARG A 323 5.62 -16.82 -9.56
C ARG A 323 5.26 -15.96 -10.76
N ALA A 324 5.51 -14.66 -10.67
CA ALA A 324 5.27 -13.72 -11.77
C ALA A 324 6.10 -14.09 -13.02
N PHE A 325 7.38 -14.43 -12.84
CA PHE A 325 8.23 -14.87 -13.95
C PHE A 325 7.71 -16.14 -14.61
N GLY A 326 7.41 -17.19 -13.85
CA GLY A 326 6.91 -18.45 -14.40
C GLY A 326 5.62 -18.27 -15.19
N ALA A 327 4.68 -17.48 -14.66
CA ALA A 327 3.44 -17.15 -15.36
C ALA A 327 3.67 -16.33 -16.63
N MET A 328 4.57 -15.36 -16.58
CA MET A 328 4.96 -14.58 -17.75
C MET A 328 5.61 -15.45 -18.82
N MET A 329 6.45 -16.42 -18.47
CA MET A 329 7.10 -17.31 -19.45
C MET A 329 6.08 -18.20 -20.17
N ARG A 330 5.01 -18.61 -19.50
CA ARG A 330 3.92 -19.42 -20.11
C ARG A 330 3.16 -18.69 -21.21
N THR A 331 3.29 -17.36 -21.32
CA THR A 331 2.65 -16.58 -22.40
C THR A 331 3.46 -16.57 -23.70
N PHE A 332 4.63 -17.23 -23.73
CA PHE A 332 5.51 -17.28 -24.89
C PHE A 332 5.81 -18.72 -25.30
N ASP A 333 5.73 -19.03 -26.59
CA ASP A 333 5.96 -20.38 -27.12
C ASP A 333 7.35 -20.95 -26.79
N ASN A 334 8.37 -20.08 -26.69
CA ASN A 334 9.75 -20.46 -26.37
C ASN A 334 10.16 -20.08 -24.92
N GLY A 335 9.19 -19.81 -24.04
CA GLY A 335 9.46 -19.52 -22.63
C GLY A 335 10.42 -18.36 -22.41
N VAL A 336 11.56 -18.60 -21.78
CA VAL A 336 12.57 -17.55 -21.52
C VAL A 336 13.49 -17.28 -22.72
N ASP A 337 13.58 -18.20 -23.68
CA ASP A 337 14.52 -18.10 -24.81
C ASP A 337 14.18 -16.98 -25.81
N VAL A 338 12.92 -16.55 -25.83
CA VAL A 338 12.47 -15.36 -26.58
C VAL A 338 13.21 -14.08 -26.16
N PHE A 339 13.77 -14.03 -24.94
CA PHE A 339 14.52 -12.86 -24.46
C PHE A 339 15.98 -12.82 -24.89
N GLY A 340 16.50 -13.83 -25.60
CA GLY A 340 17.88 -13.87 -26.10
C GLY A 340 18.35 -12.60 -26.84
N PRO A 341 17.54 -12.02 -27.75
CA PRO A 341 17.89 -10.77 -28.44
C PRO A 341 17.84 -9.51 -27.57
N TYR A 342 17.18 -9.57 -26.41
CA TYR A 342 16.81 -8.41 -25.59
C TYR A 342 17.54 -8.35 -24.24
N MET A 343 18.31 -9.38 -23.90
CA MET A 343 18.97 -9.54 -22.61
C MET A 343 20.43 -9.96 -22.80
N PRO A 344 21.36 -9.48 -21.95
CA PRO A 344 22.74 -9.97 -21.96
C PRO A 344 22.80 -11.48 -21.77
N PHE A 345 23.63 -12.16 -22.55
CA PHE A 345 23.77 -13.62 -22.54
C PHE A 345 24.04 -14.18 -21.15
N ASP A 346 24.95 -13.56 -20.39
CA ASP A 346 25.33 -14.02 -19.05
C ASP A 346 24.15 -13.98 -18.07
N VAL A 347 23.33 -12.92 -18.13
CA VAL A 347 22.14 -12.77 -17.27
C VAL A 347 21.09 -13.83 -17.62
N LEU A 348 20.83 -14.03 -18.92
CA LEU A 348 19.89 -15.04 -19.37
C LEU A 348 20.37 -16.46 -18.99
N HIS A 349 21.65 -16.73 -19.16
CA HIS A 349 22.26 -18.00 -18.77
C HIS A 349 22.14 -18.24 -17.25
N GLU A 350 22.38 -17.21 -16.44
CA GLU A 350 22.24 -17.29 -14.98
C GLU A 350 20.79 -17.58 -14.57
N ILE A 351 19.82 -16.84 -15.14
CA ILE A 351 18.38 -17.06 -14.89
C ILE A 351 18.02 -18.53 -15.16
N LYS A 352 18.37 -19.05 -16.33
CA LYS A 352 18.02 -20.43 -16.75
C LYS A 352 18.56 -21.51 -15.80
N ASN A 353 19.75 -21.29 -15.23
CA ASN A 353 20.42 -22.29 -14.40
C ASN A 353 20.23 -22.05 -12.89
N SER A 354 19.39 -21.09 -12.50
CA SER A 354 19.20 -20.71 -11.11
C SER A 354 18.02 -21.42 -10.44
N LYS A 355 18.02 -21.42 -9.10
CA LYS A 355 16.85 -21.85 -8.29
C LYS A 355 15.59 -21.03 -8.57
N PHE A 356 15.74 -19.79 -9.06
CA PHE A 356 14.63 -18.92 -9.44
C PHE A 356 13.74 -19.58 -10.49
N THR A 357 14.34 -20.11 -11.57
CA THR A 357 13.60 -20.83 -12.62
C THR A 357 13.00 -22.14 -12.11
N GLN A 358 13.72 -22.90 -11.29
CA GLN A 358 13.20 -24.14 -10.69
C GLN A 358 11.95 -23.90 -9.83
N ILE A 359 11.91 -22.78 -9.08
CA ILE A 359 10.72 -22.41 -8.29
C ILE A 359 9.58 -21.95 -9.21
N ALA A 360 9.90 -21.23 -10.29
CA ALA A 360 8.93 -20.70 -11.25
C ALA A 360 8.21 -21.80 -12.06
N GLU A 361 8.84 -22.96 -12.24
CA GLU A 361 8.27 -24.13 -12.92
C GLU A 361 7.17 -24.84 -12.12
N ARG A 362 7.07 -24.59 -10.80
CA ARG A 362 6.02 -25.17 -9.96
C ARG A 362 4.64 -24.73 -10.45
N THR A 363 3.68 -25.66 -10.48
CA THR A 363 2.28 -25.32 -10.79
C THR A 363 1.71 -24.40 -9.71
N LEU A 364 0.66 -23.65 -10.05
CA LEU A 364 -0.05 -22.81 -9.06
C LEU A 364 -0.67 -23.69 -7.96
N GLU A 365 -1.27 -24.80 -8.36
CA GLU A 365 -1.92 -25.77 -7.46
C GLU A 365 -0.94 -26.34 -6.43
N ASP A 366 0.25 -26.77 -6.86
CA ASP A 366 1.29 -27.28 -5.95
C ASP A 366 1.84 -26.18 -5.04
N PHE A 367 1.94 -24.95 -5.54
CA PHE A 367 2.41 -23.81 -4.77
C PHE A 367 1.40 -23.43 -3.68
N GLU A 368 0.13 -23.28 -4.03
CA GLU A 368 -0.94 -22.95 -3.09
C GLU A 368 -1.18 -24.06 -2.07
N SER A 369 -1.11 -25.33 -2.48
CA SER A 369 -1.27 -26.50 -1.59
C SER A 369 -0.24 -26.52 -0.45
N ASP A 370 1.01 -26.15 -0.72
CA ASP A 370 2.04 -26.05 0.31
C ASP A 370 1.72 -24.97 1.35
N TYR A 371 1.23 -23.82 0.90
CA TYR A 371 0.86 -22.71 1.79
C TYR A 371 -0.41 -23.04 2.60
N ILE A 372 -1.40 -23.68 1.98
CA ILE A 372 -2.62 -24.18 2.64
C ILE A 372 -2.23 -25.14 3.77
N LYS A 373 -1.44 -26.17 3.42
CA LYS A 373 -0.96 -27.16 4.40
C LYS A 373 -0.15 -26.50 5.51
N GLY A 374 0.76 -25.59 5.16
CA GLY A 374 1.57 -24.86 6.13
C GLY A 374 0.71 -24.06 7.11
N LEU A 375 -0.33 -23.37 6.62
CA LEU A 375 -1.24 -22.59 7.45
C LEU A 375 -2.10 -23.48 8.37
N ASP A 376 -2.58 -24.64 7.89
CA ASP A 376 -3.34 -25.60 8.72
C ASP A 376 -2.48 -26.24 9.82
N GLU A 377 -1.20 -26.49 9.53
CA GLU A 377 -0.25 -27.05 10.50
C GLU A 377 0.27 -26.00 11.50
N PHE A 378 0.20 -24.72 11.16
CA PHE A 378 0.69 -23.62 11.98
C PHE A 378 -0.09 -23.46 13.28
N ILE A 379 0.64 -23.48 14.40
CA ILE A 379 0.11 -23.16 15.73
C ILE A 379 0.74 -21.85 16.18
N CYS A 380 -0.08 -20.82 16.39
CA CYS A 380 0.42 -19.56 16.86
C CYS A 380 1.00 -19.71 18.27
N PRO A 381 2.29 -19.36 18.49
CA PRO A 381 2.96 -19.56 19.77
C PRO A 381 2.45 -18.61 20.86
N VAL A 382 1.71 -17.57 20.51
CA VAL A 382 1.18 -16.57 21.45
C VAL A 382 -0.27 -16.85 21.81
N THR A 383 -1.10 -17.19 20.82
CA THR A 383 -2.55 -17.36 21.03
C THR A 383 -2.97 -18.81 21.16
N GLY A 384 -2.11 -19.77 20.79
CA GLY A 384 -2.45 -21.19 20.69
C GLY A 384 -3.41 -21.52 19.55
N MET A 385 -3.83 -20.52 18.77
CA MET A 385 -4.77 -20.71 17.66
C MET A 385 -4.12 -21.49 16.52
N LYS A 386 -4.96 -22.27 15.84
CA LYS A 386 -4.75 -22.82 14.50
C LYS A 386 -5.74 -22.17 13.55
N PHE A 387 -5.43 -22.19 12.25
CA PHE A 387 -6.35 -21.72 11.23
C PHE A 387 -7.68 -22.48 11.33
#